data_AF-A0A820RA34-F1
#
_entry.id   AF-A0A820RA34-F1
#
_cell.length_a   1.000
_cell.length_b   1.000
_cell.length_c   1.000
_cell.angle_alpha   90.00
_cell.angle_beta   90.00
_cell.angle_gamma   90.00
#
_symmetry.space_group_name_H-M   'P 1'
#
loop_
_entity.id
_entity.type
_entity.pdbx_description
1 polymer ?
#
loop_
_entity_poly.entity_id
_entity_poly.type
_entity_poly.pdbx_seq_one_letter_code
_entity_poly.pdbx_strand_id
1 'polypeptide(L)'
;MSSSSSSSADQILTLNNIVTQTNRYFATFIFIFGCVGNILNIFVLSQKTLRSNPCAILFLYSSIAALISLIAGLSPRVLSSITIDLSDTVPLLKV
;
A
#
# COMPACT_ATOMS: atom_id res chain seq x y z
N MET A 1 32.75 -1.48 29.87
CA MET A 1 32.52 -2.28 28.63
C MET A 1 31.04 -2.22 28.22
N SER A 2 30.43 -1.03 28.17
CA SER A 2 28.96 -0.88 28.03
C SER A 2 28.54 0.01 26.84
N SER A 3 29.51 0.60 26.14
CA SER A 3 29.29 1.64 25.12
C SER A 3 29.11 1.09 23.71
N SER A 4 29.44 -0.18 23.48
CA SER A 4 29.32 -0.82 22.16
C SER A 4 27.89 -1.29 21.88
N SER A 5 27.18 -1.75 22.91
CA SER A 5 25.83 -2.31 22.82
C SER A 5 24.76 -1.27 22.49
N SER A 6 24.94 -0.02 22.95
CA SER A 6 24.02 1.09 22.65
C SER A 6 24.10 1.49 21.18
N SER A 7 25.30 1.56 20.58
CA SER A 7 25.46 1.95 19.18
C SER A 7 24.82 0.96 18.20
N SER A 8 24.88 -0.35 18.50
CA SER A 8 24.25 -1.39 17.70
C SER A 8 22.73 -1.32 17.78
N ALA A 9 22.18 -1.02 18.96
CA ALA A 9 20.75 -0.85 19.16
C ALA A 9 20.22 0.38 18.39
N ASP A 10 20.95 1.50 18.46
CA ASP A 10 20.59 2.73 17.75
C ASP A 10 20.63 2.55 16.22
N GLN A 11 21.62 1.81 15.71
CA GLN A 11 21.69 1.46 14.29
C GLN A 11 20.51 0.59 13.84
N ILE A 12 20.13 -0.41 14.63
CA ILE A 12 18.97 -1.28 14.33
C ILE A 12 17.66 -0.46 14.35
N LEU A 13 17.54 0.50 15.26
CA LEU A 13 16.35 1.35 15.38
C LEU A 13 16.25 2.31 14.18
N THR A 14 17.38 2.86 13.74
CA THR A 14 17.46 3.70 12.54
C THR A 14 17.09 2.91 11.28
N LEU A 15 17.63 1.70 11.13
CA LEU A 15 17.31 0.79 10.03
C LEU A 15 15.83 0.41 9.99
N ASN A 16 15.26 0.07 11.15
CA ASN A 16 13.83 -0.23 11.24
C ASN A 16 12.99 0.97 10.80
N ASN A 17 13.30 2.18 11.28
CA ASN A 17 12.59 3.38 10.87
C ASN A 17 12.67 3.60 9.34
N ILE A 18 13.84 3.43 8.74
CA ILE A 18 14.01 3.56 7.28
C ILE A 18 13.17 2.51 6.54
N VAL A 19 13.17 1.27 6.99
CA VAL A 19 12.37 0.18 6.39
C VAL A 19 10.89 0.48 6.51
N THR A 20 10.41 0.93 7.67
CA THR A 20 9.00 1.26 7.89
C THR A 20 8.55 2.40 6.97
N GLN A 21 9.33 3.47 6.88
CA GLN A 21 9.02 4.60 6.01
C GLN A 21 9.05 4.20 4.53
N THR A 22 10.08 3.46 4.12
CA THR A 22 10.22 2.99 2.72
C THR A 22 9.04 2.10 2.33
N ASN A 23 8.67 1.14 3.18
CA ASN A 23 7.53 0.25 2.95
C ASN A 23 6.21 1.02 2.88
N ARG A 24 6.05 2.10 3.65
CA ARG A 24 4.86 2.97 3.59
C ARG A 24 4.78 3.74 2.27
N TYR A 25 5.85 4.43 1.88
CA TYR A 25 5.88 5.18 0.62
C TYR A 25 5.77 4.26 -0.61
N PHE A 26 6.47 3.14 -0.61
CA PHE A 26 6.45 2.18 -1.71
C PHE A 26 5.08 1.51 -1.84
N ALA A 27 4.44 1.15 -0.73
CA ALA A 27 3.07 0.64 -0.74
C ALA A 27 2.09 1.67 -1.30
N THR A 28 2.18 2.94 -0.90
CA THR A 28 1.34 4.02 -1.44
C THR A 28 1.54 4.20 -2.95
N PHE A 29 2.79 4.15 -3.44
CA PHE A 29 3.07 4.22 -4.87
C PHE A 29 2.47 3.05 -5.65
N ILE A 30 2.68 1.81 -5.17
CA ILE A 30 2.09 0.61 -5.76
C ILE A 30 0.56 0.69 -5.77
N PHE A 31 -0.05 1.25 -4.72
CA PHE A 31 -1.49 1.44 -4.66
C PHE A 31 -2.00 2.34 -5.78
N ILE A 32 -1.40 3.52 -5.95
CA ILE A 32 -1.83 4.49 -6.97
C ILE A 32 -1.61 3.92 -8.37
N PHE A 33 -0.40 3.43 -8.66
CA PHE A 33 -0.08 2.88 -9.98
C PHE A 33 -0.86 1.58 -10.27
N GLY A 34 -1.05 0.72 -9.28
CA GLY A 34 -1.82 -0.51 -9.38
C GLY A 34 -3.31 -0.25 -9.60
N CYS A 35 -3.90 0.75 -8.93
CA CYS A 35 -5.27 1.18 -9.17
C CYS A 35 -5.43 1.77 -10.58
N VAL A 36 -4.58 2.72 -10.97
CA VAL A 36 -4.64 3.35 -12.30
C VAL A 36 -4.43 2.31 -13.40
N GLY A 37 -3.43 1.44 -13.25
CA GLY A 37 -3.14 0.37 -14.21
C GLY A 37 -4.29 -0.61 -14.37
N ASN A 38 -4.86 -1.12 -13.27
CA ASN A 38 -6.01 -2.04 -13.35
C ASN A 38 -7.27 -1.35 -13.89
N ILE A 39 -7.54 -0.09 -13.55
CA ILE A 39 -8.68 0.68 -14.09
C ILE A 39 -8.54 0.90 -15.59
N LEU A 40 -7.35 1.29 -16.06
CA LEU A 40 -7.05 1.43 -17.49
C LEU A 40 -7.21 0.09 -18.22
N ASN A 41 -6.73 -1.00 -17.62
CA ASN A 41 -6.84 -2.34 -18.19
C ASN A 41 -8.30 -2.77 -18.31
N ILE A 42 -9.12 -2.54 -17.28
CA ILE A 42 -10.56 -2.77 -17.31
C ILE A 42 -11.22 -1.91 -18.40
N PHE A 43 -10.88 -0.63 -18.52
CA PHE A 43 -11.46 0.28 -19.51
C PHE A 43 -11.14 -0.15 -20.95
N VAL A 44 -9.89 -0.51 -21.23
CA VAL A 44 -9.45 -0.99 -22.55
C VAL A 44 -10.11 -2.33 -22.91
N LEU A 45 -10.17 -3.27 -21.95
CA LEU A 45 -10.76 -4.60 -22.18
C LEU A 45 -12.29 -4.60 -22.21
N SER A 46 -12.94 -3.55 -21.68
CA SER A 46 -14.39 -3.37 -21.77
C SER A 46 -14.86 -2.97 -23.18
N GLN A 47 -13.94 -2.64 -24.09
CA GLN A 47 -14.30 -2.30 -25.46
C GLN A 47 -14.96 -3.49 -26.18
N LYS A 48 -16.10 -3.22 -26.86
CA LYS A 48 -16.91 -4.22 -27.57
C LYS A 48 -16.11 -5.10 -28.54
N THR A 49 -15.05 -4.57 -29.13
CA THR A 49 -14.18 -5.26 -30.08
C THR A 49 -13.39 -6.41 -29.44
N LEU A 50 -13.00 -6.32 -28.16
CA LEU A 50 -12.20 -7.34 -27.49
C LEU A 50 -13.03 -8.38 -26.72
N ARG A 51 -14.31 -8.08 -26.42
CA ARG A 51 -15.23 -9.02 -25.72
C ARG A 51 -15.56 -10.30 -26.50
N SER A 52 -15.21 -10.39 -27.78
CA SER A 52 -15.32 -11.61 -28.57
C SER A 52 -14.25 -12.65 -28.22
N ASN A 53 -13.19 -12.26 -27.50
CA ASN A 53 -12.10 -13.17 -27.12
C ASN A 53 -12.22 -13.60 -25.65
N PRO A 54 -12.35 -14.91 -25.35
CA PRO A 54 -12.47 -15.40 -23.98
C PRO A 54 -11.22 -15.10 -23.12
N CYS A 55 -10.04 -14.97 -23.73
CA CYS A 55 -8.81 -14.58 -23.06
C CYS A 55 -8.86 -13.14 -22.49
N ALA A 56 -9.53 -12.21 -23.20
CA ALA A 56 -9.69 -10.84 -22.73
C ALA A 56 -10.58 -10.76 -21.48
N ILE A 57 -11.57 -11.65 -21.37
CA ILE A 57 -12.45 -11.75 -20.20
C ILE A 57 -11.67 -12.28 -18.98
N LEU A 58 -10.82 -13.30 -19.15
CA LEU A 58 -9.96 -13.81 -18.07
C LEU A 58 -9.00 -12.74 -17.55
N PHE A 59 -8.42 -11.94 -18.46
CA PHE A 59 -7.53 -10.84 -18.07
C PHE A 59 -8.26 -9.70 -17.35
N LEU A 60 -9.53 -9.47 -17.70
CA LEU A 60 -10.42 -8.53 -17.01
C LEU A 60 -10.71 -9.01 -15.57
N TYR A 61 -11.09 -10.27 -15.39
CA TYR A 61 -11.28 -10.85 -14.04
C TYR A 61 -10.00 -10.83 -13.21
N SER A 62 -8.84 -11.10 -13.82
CA SER A 62 -7.55 -11.00 -13.14
C SER A 62 -7.25 -9.56 -12.68
N SER A 63 -7.57 -8.55 -13.49
CA SER A 63 -7.39 -7.13 -13.12
C SER A 63 -8.34 -6.70 -12.00
N ILE A 64 -9.59 -7.20 -11.99
CA ILE A 64 -10.54 -6.98 -10.89
C ILE A 64 -10.04 -7.65 -9.61
N ALA A 65 -9.59 -8.90 -9.68
CA ALA A 65 -9.04 -9.62 -8.53
C ALA A 65 -7.80 -8.90 -7.96
N ALA A 66 -6.91 -8.42 -8.83
CA ALA A 66 -5.75 -7.62 -8.42
C ALA A 66 -6.15 -6.30 -7.74
N LEU A 67 -7.20 -5.63 -8.23
CA LEU A 67 -7.75 -4.43 -7.59
C LEU A 67 -8.32 -4.75 -6.19
N ILE A 68 -9.06 -5.84 -6.04
CA ILE A 68 -9.61 -6.28 -4.74
C ILE A 68 -8.48 -6.64 -3.79
N SER A 69 -7.45 -7.36 -4.24
CA SER A 69 -6.28 -7.69 -3.43
C SER A 69 -5.51 -6.44 -2.98
N LEU A 70 -5.38 -5.43 -3.84
CA LEU A 70 -4.78 -4.14 -3.46
C LEU A 70 -5.61 -3.43 -2.40
N ILE A 71 -6.94 -3.36 -2.56
CA ILE A 71 -7.83 -2.73 -1.59
C ILE A 71 -7.78 -3.50 -0.26
N ALA A 72 -7.90 -4.82 -0.27
CA ALA A 72 -7.89 -5.64 0.95
C ALA A 72 -6.53 -5.65 1.66
N GLY A 73 -5.42 -5.63 0.91
CA GLY A 73 -4.07 -5.68 1.48
C GLY A 73 -3.54 -4.33 1.98
N LEU A 74 -3.87 -3.23 1.30
CA LEU A 74 -3.31 -1.91 1.63
C LEU A 74 -4.26 -1.02 2.44
N SER A 75 -5.59 -1.15 2.31
CA SER A 75 -6.52 -0.38 3.15
C SER A 75 -6.28 -0.54 4.65
N PRO A 76 -6.10 -1.75 5.21
CA PRO A 76 -5.80 -1.89 6.64
C PRO A 76 -4.44 -1.30 7.03
N ARG A 77 -3.43 -1.30 6.15
CA ARG A 77 -2.14 -0.66 6.40
C ARG A 77 -2.23 0.86 6.42
N VAL A 78 -3.02 1.44 5.51
CA VAL A 78 -3.28 2.89 5.47
C VAL A 78 -4.10 3.32 6.68
N LEU A 79 -5.16 2.56 7.01
CA LEU A 79 -6.01 2.85 8.16
C LEU A 79 -5.23 2.77 9.48
N SER A 80 -4.39 1.74 9.65
CA SER A 80 -3.48 1.64 10.79
C SER A 80 -2.51 2.81 10.89
N SER A 81 -2.03 3.33 9.75
CA SER A 81 -1.13 4.48 9.73
C SER A 81 -1.83 5.79 10.14
N ILE A 82 -3.13 5.95 9.82
CA ILE A 82 -3.92 7.12 10.22
C ILE A 82 -4.32 7.04 11.70
N THR A 83 -4.67 5.86 12.21
CA THR A 83 -5.02 5.71 13.64
C THR A 83 -3.85 5.99 14.58
N ILE A 84 -2.61 5.71 14.16
CA ILE A 84 -1.41 6.05 14.92
C ILE A 84 -1.25 7.57 14.98
N ASP A 85 -1.43 8.25 13.84
CA ASP A 85 -1.30 9.71 13.70
C ASP A 85 -2.39 10.49 14.46
N LEU A 86 -3.63 9.97 14.46
CA LEU A 86 -4.74 10.57 15.18
C LEU A 86 -4.56 10.46 16.70
N SER A 87 -3.94 9.38 17.18
CA SER A 87 -3.69 9.18 18.61
C SER A 87 -2.66 10.17 19.19
N ASP A 88 -1.75 10.69 18.38
CA ASP A 88 -0.77 11.71 18.79
C ASP A 88 -1.34 13.14 18.77
N THR A 89 -2.47 13.38 18.11
CA THR A 89 -3.14 14.70 18.04
C THR A 89 -4.23 14.93 19.11
N VAL A 90 -4.83 13.87 19.67
CA VAL A 90 -5.80 13.97 20.78
C VAL A 90 -5.27 14.51 22.12
N PRO A 91 -3.98 14.42 22.52
CA PRO A 91 -3.54 14.97 23.81
C PRO A 91 -3.58 16.51 23.88
N LEU A 92 -3.70 17.24 22.76
CA LEU A 92 -3.82 18.72 22.77
C LEU A 92 -5.26 19.26 22.85
N LEU A 93 -6.27 18.41 22.84
CA LEU A 93 -7.70 18.79 22.91
C LEU A 93 -8.37 18.40 24.23
N LYS A 94 -7.58 18.23 25.30
CA LYS A 94 -8.05 18.23 26.69
C LYS A 94 -7.73 19.58 27.35
N VAL A 95 -8.59 20.58 27.12
CA VAL A 95 -8.76 21.78 27.96
C VAL A 95 -10.16 21.72 28.55
#